data_AF-A0AAJ7WJ69-F1
#
_entry.id   AF-A0AAJ7WJ69-F1
#
_cell.length_a   1.000
_cell.length_b   1.000
_cell.length_c   1.000
_cell.angle_alpha   90.00
_cell.angle_beta   90.00
_cell.angle_gamma   90.00
#
_symmetry.space_group_name_H-M   'P 1'
#
loop_
_entity.id
_entity.type
_entity.pdbx_description
1 polymer ?
#
loop_
_entity_poly.entity_id
_entity_poly.type
_entity_poly.pdbx_seq_one_letter_code
_entity_poly.pdbx_strand_id
1 'polypeptide(L)'
;MPPKRNQIEPVNEESCEEEEAERTSRVQTDRQLHVRSRRTPHVDLNLAAFNYVQNYNYDLHPKVVIGRMDQSCQFCRALKFKNETAGMCCANGQVKLPDLRSPPQTLRALVAGETSESKHFLKNIRKYNSAFQMTSFGATETFNDEFMPTFKCQGQIYHRAGSLLPLPNEEHQFLQIYFMGDADQRIE
;
A
#
# COMPACT_ATOMS: atom_id res chain seq x y z
N MET A 1 1.21 76.52 20.73
CA MET A 1 0.68 75.13 20.63
C MET A 1 1.49 74.39 19.58
N PRO A 2 2.37 73.45 19.96
CA PRO A 2 3.02 72.56 19.01
C PRO A 2 2.13 71.35 18.69
N PRO A 3 2.26 70.73 17.49
CA PRO A 3 1.42 69.62 17.06
C PRO A 3 1.82 68.33 17.77
N LYS A 4 0.82 67.48 18.08
CA LYS A 4 1.02 66.16 18.69
C LYS A 4 1.78 65.26 17.71
N ARG A 5 2.91 64.73 18.16
CA ARG A 5 3.70 63.71 17.46
C ARG A 5 2.90 62.41 17.44
N ASN A 6 2.46 61.98 16.26
CA ASN A 6 1.89 60.64 16.08
C ASN A 6 2.96 59.60 16.47
N GLN A 7 2.63 58.76 17.46
CA GLN A 7 3.40 57.56 17.75
C GLN A 7 3.01 56.52 16.70
N ILE A 8 3.96 56.17 15.84
CA ILE A 8 3.84 55.02 14.95
C ILE A 8 4.24 53.82 15.80
N GLU A 9 3.30 52.94 16.10
CA GLU A 9 3.61 51.64 16.72
C GLU A 9 4.48 50.82 15.75
N PRO A 10 5.52 50.13 16.24
CA PRO A 10 6.37 49.33 15.36
C PRO A 10 5.55 48.14 14.85
N VAL A 11 5.52 47.99 13.52
CA VAL A 11 5.04 46.77 12.87
C VAL A 11 5.97 45.64 13.30
N ASN A 12 5.45 44.65 14.02
CA ASN A 12 6.15 43.40 14.31
C ASN A 12 6.42 42.67 12.98
N GLU A 13 7.62 42.84 12.44
CA GLU A 13 8.20 41.86 11.50
C GLU A 13 8.59 40.63 12.32
N GLU A 14 7.64 39.72 12.46
CA GLU A 14 7.87 38.40 13.04
C GLU A 14 8.75 37.61 12.05
N SER A 15 10.07 37.75 12.19
CA SER A 15 11.04 36.94 11.45
C SER A 15 10.94 35.51 11.95
N CYS A 16 10.48 34.58 11.11
CA CYS A 16 10.59 33.15 11.37
C CYS A 16 12.07 32.78 11.50
N GLU A 17 12.59 32.76 12.73
CA GLU A 17 13.91 32.22 13.04
C GLU A 17 13.87 30.72 12.82
N GLU A 18 14.38 30.30 11.67
CA GLU A 18 14.50 28.88 11.30
C GLU A 18 15.51 28.21 12.24
N GLU A 19 15.10 27.16 12.96
CA GLU A 19 15.98 26.45 13.89
C GLU A 19 17.22 25.92 13.16
N GLU A 20 18.38 26.01 13.82
CA GLU A 20 19.68 25.64 13.22
C GLU A 20 19.70 24.17 12.75
N ALA A 21 18.95 23.29 13.41
CA ALA A 21 18.73 21.90 13.01
C ALA A 21 17.93 21.77 11.70
N GLU A 22 16.90 22.59 11.51
CA GLU A 22 16.10 22.61 10.28
C GLU A 22 16.91 23.17 9.11
N ARG A 23 17.67 24.24 9.36
CA ARG A 23 18.57 24.84 8.37
C ARG A 23 19.65 23.87 7.91
N THR A 24 20.30 23.16 8.84
CA THR A 24 21.35 22.18 8.52
C THR A 24 20.79 20.97 7.77
N SER A 25 19.62 20.46 8.16
CA SER A 25 18.89 19.40 7.46
C SER A 25 18.54 19.78 6.01
N ARG A 26 18.04 21.01 5.79
CA ARG A 26 17.74 21.53 4.45
C ARG A 26 19.00 21.62 3.59
N VAL A 27 20.07 22.21 4.10
CA VAL A 27 21.36 22.34 3.38
C VAL A 27 21.95 20.96 3.04
N GLN A 28 21.83 19.99 3.95
CA GLN A 28 22.32 18.63 3.71
C GLN A 28 21.49 17.92 2.64
N THR A 29 20.16 18.11 2.65
CA THR A 29 19.25 17.59 1.63
C THR A 29 19.54 18.20 0.26
N ASP A 30 19.69 19.52 0.17
CA ASP A 30 20.04 20.23 -1.07
C ASP A 30 21.38 19.77 -1.65
N ARG A 31 22.39 19.55 -0.79
CA ARG A 31 23.68 18.98 -1.21
C ARG A 31 23.50 17.57 -1.79
N GLN A 32 22.68 16.73 -1.16
CA GLN A 32 22.40 15.38 -1.68
C GLN A 32 21.65 15.43 -3.03
N LEU A 33 20.69 16.34 -3.18
CA LEU A 33 19.95 16.52 -4.43
C LEU A 33 20.85 17.02 -5.57
N HIS A 34 21.77 17.96 -5.30
CA HIS A 34 22.74 18.43 -6.28
C HIS A 34 23.73 17.34 -6.73
N VAL A 35 24.20 16.50 -5.82
CA VAL A 35 25.08 15.36 -6.17
C VAL A 35 24.33 14.33 -7.03
N ARG A 36 23.06 14.06 -6.74
CA ARG A 36 22.21 13.14 -7.53
C ARG A 36 21.90 13.69 -8.93
N SER A 37 21.61 14.98 -9.04
CA SER A 37 21.28 15.64 -10.31
C SER A 37 22.43 15.61 -11.33
N ARG A 38 23.70 15.63 -10.88
CA ARG A 38 24.86 15.60 -11.79
C ARG A 38 25.12 14.22 -12.42
N ARG A 39 24.50 13.16 -11.90
CA ARG A 39 24.74 11.77 -12.32
C ARG A 39 23.64 11.18 -13.20
N THR A 40 22.53 11.90 -13.40
CA THR A 40 21.36 11.36 -14.09
C THR A 40 21.19 11.99 -15.47
N PRO A 41 20.98 11.19 -16.54
CA PRO A 41 20.44 11.70 -17.78
C PRO A 41 19.09 12.36 -17.49
N HIS A 42 18.86 13.55 -18.05
CA HIS A 42 17.64 14.32 -17.82
C HIS A 42 16.46 13.68 -18.57
N VAL A 43 15.89 12.61 -18.00
CA VAL A 43 14.68 11.96 -18.51
C VAL A 43 13.47 12.82 -18.12
N ASP A 44 12.63 13.18 -19.09
CA ASP A 44 11.35 13.81 -18.78
C ASP A 44 10.44 12.78 -18.08
N LEU A 45 9.95 13.13 -16.89
CA LEU A 45 9.07 12.29 -16.10
C LEU A 45 7.60 12.41 -16.51
N ASN A 46 7.28 13.28 -17.47
CA ASN A 46 5.91 13.42 -17.96
C ASN A 46 5.43 12.07 -18.53
N LEU A 47 4.35 11.53 -17.95
CA LEU A 47 3.79 10.21 -18.28
C LEU A 47 4.77 9.02 -18.13
N ALA A 48 5.88 9.17 -17.40
CA ALA A 48 6.88 8.10 -17.26
C ALA A 48 6.34 6.82 -16.59
N ALA A 49 5.22 6.90 -15.87
CA ALA A 49 4.52 5.72 -15.35
C ALA A 49 4.00 4.80 -16.47
N PHE A 50 3.65 5.36 -17.63
CA PHE A 50 3.17 4.60 -18.79
C PHE A 50 4.29 4.15 -19.73
N ASN A 51 5.46 4.80 -19.64
CA ASN A 51 6.64 4.50 -20.46
C ASN A 51 7.82 4.13 -19.54
N TYR A 52 7.65 3.03 -18.78
CA TYR A 52 8.66 2.58 -17.83
C TYR A 52 9.94 2.13 -18.54
N VAL A 53 11.06 2.77 -18.18
CA VAL A 53 12.39 2.42 -18.67
C VAL A 53 13.09 1.58 -17.60
N GLN A 54 13.22 0.28 -17.86
CA GLN A 54 13.78 -0.69 -16.90
C GLN A 54 15.21 -0.34 -16.42
N ASN A 55 16.00 0.33 -17.27
CA ASN A 55 17.38 0.69 -16.97
C ASN A 55 17.52 2.07 -16.30
N TYR A 56 16.41 2.74 -15.98
CA TYR A 56 16.43 4.03 -15.32
C TYR A 56 16.19 3.88 -13.81
N ASN A 57 17.10 4.44 -13.01
CA ASN A 57 16.94 4.47 -11.56
C ASN A 57 16.08 5.68 -11.16
N TYR A 58 14.77 5.47 -11.11
CA TYR A 58 13.78 6.50 -10.75
C TYR A 58 13.98 7.05 -9.33
N ASP A 59 14.50 6.26 -8.40
CA ASP A 59 14.75 6.67 -7.01
C ASP A 59 15.82 7.77 -6.89
N LEU A 60 16.71 7.86 -7.87
CA LEU A 60 17.76 8.87 -7.92
C LEU A 60 17.33 10.16 -8.63
N HIS A 61 16.16 10.19 -9.25
CA HIS A 61 15.70 11.34 -10.02
C HIS A 61 15.42 12.53 -9.07
N PRO A 62 15.97 13.73 -9.29
CA PRO A 62 15.83 14.89 -8.38
C PRO A 62 14.39 15.32 -8.08
N LYS A 63 13.47 15.11 -9.03
CA LYS A 63 12.02 15.35 -8.86
C LYS A 63 11.26 14.25 -8.10
N VAL A 64 11.86 13.08 -7.84
CA VAL A 64 11.25 11.98 -7.09
C VAL A 64 11.61 12.13 -5.62
N VAL A 65 11.14 13.23 -5.03
CA VAL A 65 11.31 13.54 -3.60
C VAL A 65 9.92 13.64 -2.99
N ILE A 66 9.39 12.49 -2.57
CA ILE A 66 8.05 12.39 -1.96
C ILE A 66 8.09 12.86 -0.50
N GLY A 67 9.21 12.63 0.20
CA GLY A 67 9.40 12.98 1.61
C GLY A 67 8.81 11.94 2.57
N ARG A 68 8.70 12.30 3.85
CA ARG A 68 8.07 11.47 4.89
C ARG A 68 6.55 11.62 4.84
N MET A 69 5.84 10.55 5.17
CA MET A 69 4.39 10.57 5.35
C MET A 69 4.07 10.94 6.80
N ASP A 70 4.20 12.23 7.13
CA ASP A 70 4.10 12.74 8.52
C ASP A 70 3.02 13.83 8.70
N GLN A 71 2.36 14.26 7.62
CA GLN A 71 1.32 15.28 7.70
C GLN A 71 0.00 14.64 8.13
N SER A 72 -0.49 14.94 9.32
CA SER A 72 -1.75 14.37 9.80
C SER A 72 -2.97 15.12 9.27
N CYS A 73 -3.99 14.40 8.83
CA CYS A 73 -5.28 14.99 8.48
C CYS A 73 -6.06 15.40 9.74
N GLN A 74 -6.59 16.63 9.75
CA GLN A 74 -7.41 17.13 10.87
C GLN A 74 -8.73 16.37 11.06
N PHE A 75 -9.30 15.79 9.99
CA PHE A 75 -10.60 15.11 10.04
C PHE A 75 -10.49 13.61 10.34
N CYS A 76 -9.64 12.89 9.61
CA CYS A 76 -9.54 11.43 9.70
C CYS A 76 -8.23 10.92 10.32
N ARG A 77 -7.30 11.81 10.69
CA ARG A 77 -5.96 11.48 11.23
C ARG A 77 -5.07 10.62 10.33
N ALA A 78 -5.48 10.37 9.08
CA ALA A 78 -4.62 9.73 8.10
C ALA A 78 -3.34 10.55 7.89
N LEU A 79 -2.21 9.86 7.81
CA LEU A 79 -0.93 10.47 7.47
C LEU A 79 -0.86 10.72 5.95
N LYS A 80 -0.27 11.85 5.59
CA LYS A 80 -0.15 12.37 4.23
C LYS A 80 1.28 12.77 3.96
N PHE A 81 1.63 12.87 2.68
CA PHE A 81 2.85 13.54 2.26
C PHE A 81 2.63 15.06 2.17
N LYS A 82 3.71 15.84 2.31
CA LYS A 82 3.69 17.32 2.34
C LYS A 82 2.94 17.98 1.17
N ASN A 83 3.01 17.39 -0.01
CA ASN A 83 2.44 17.94 -1.25
C ASN A 83 1.15 17.23 -1.70
N GLU A 84 0.56 16.39 -0.86
CA GLU A 84 -0.75 15.78 -1.18
C GLU A 84 -1.89 16.79 -1.01
N THR A 85 -2.88 16.70 -1.88
CA THR A 85 -4.07 17.57 -1.77
C THR A 85 -4.89 17.22 -0.54
N ALA A 86 -5.61 18.21 0.00
CA ALA A 86 -6.45 18.03 1.20
C ALA A 86 -7.48 16.90 1.03
N GLY A 87 -7.92 16.65 -0.21
CA GLY A 87 -8.92 15.65 -0.57
C GLY A 87 -8.44 14.19 -0.60
N MET A 88 -7.13 13.91 -0.63
CA MET A 88 -6.62 12.55 -0.88
C MET A 88 -7.05 11.48 0.14
N CYS A 89 -7.37 11.85 1.37
CA CYS A 89 -7.72 10.86 2.42
C CYS A 89 -9.22 10.76 2.72
N CYS A 90 -9.93 11.88 2.84
CA CYS A 90 -11.33 11.92 3.29
C CYS A 90 -12.16 12.96 2.53
N ALA A 91 -11.71 13.34 1.33
CA ALA A 91 -12.31 14.42 0.55
C ALA A 91 -12.51 15.70 1.40
N ASN A 92 -11.47 16.09 2.15
CA ASN A 92 -11.49 17.25 3.04
C ASN A 92 -12.60 17.21 4.11
N GLY A 93 -12.85 16.04 4.71
CA GLY A 93 -13.83 15.85 5.78
C GLY A 93 -15.23 15.47 5.31
N GLN A 94 -15.47 15.40 3.99
CA GLN A 94 -16.75 14.95 3.43
C GLN A 94 -16.99 13.45 3.64
N VAL A 95 -15.93 12.66 3.72
CA VAL A 95 -16.02 11.20 3.94
C VAL A 95 -15.62 10.87 5.36
N LYS A 96 -16.57 10.37 6.16
CA LYS A 96 -16.30 9.81 7.48
C LYS A 96 -16.14 8.30 7.39
N LEU A 97 -14.90 7.83 7.47
CA LEU A 97 -14.61 6.40 7.54
C LEU A 97 -14.97 5.86 8.94
N PRO A 98 -15.59 4.68 9.04
CA PRO A 98 -15.78 4.01 10.33
C PRO A 98 -14.43 3.58 10.89
N ASP A 99 -14.34 3.53 12.22
CA ASP A 99 -13.13 3.05 12.89
C ASP A 99 -12.85 1.59 12.53
N LEU A 100 -11.57 1.29 12.29
CA LEU A 100 -11.13 -0.07 12.01
C LEU A 100 -11.40 -0.94 13.23
N ARG A 101 -12.20 -1.99 13.04
CA ARG A 101 -12.42 -2.98 14.09
C ARG A 101 -11.11 -3.71 14.35
N SER A 102 -10.82 -3.91 15.63
CA SER A 102 -9.64 -4.66 16.01
C SER A 102 -9.75 -6.10 15.48
N PRO A 103 -8.70 -6.67 14.87
CA PRO A 103 -8.76 -8.02 14.34
C PRO A 103 -8.96 -9.03 15.47
N PRO A 104 -9.52 -10.22 15.17
CA PRO A 104 -9.59 -11.35 16.09
C PRO A 104 -8.24 -11.60 16.78
N GLN A 105 -8.27 -12.06 18.03
CA GLN A 105 -7.07 -12.20 18.87
C GLN A 105 -5.97 -13.03 18.18
N THR A 106 -6.34 -14.14 17.54
CA THR A 106 -5.40 -15.01 16.81
C THR A 106 -4.67 -14.26 15.70
N LEU A 107 -5.40 -13.49 14.88
CA LEU A 107 -4.79 -12.70 13.81
C LEU A 107 -3.94 -11.58 14.37
N ARG A 108 -4.40 -10.91 15.44
CA ARG A 108 -3.63 -9.87 16.12
C ARG A 108 -2.30 -10.39 16.64
N ALA A 109 -2.31 -11.54 17.31
CA ALA A 109 -1.11 -12.18 17.85
C ALA A 109 -0.09 -12.50 16.73
N LEU A 110 -0.57 -12.92 15.55
CA LEU A 110 0.29 -13.22 14.41
C LEU A 110 0.90 -11.96 13.77
N VAL A 111 0.19 -10.84 13.73
CA VAL A 111 0.66 -9.61 13.06
C VAL A 111 1.33 -8.58 13.99
N ALA A 112 1.26 -8.77 15.31
CA ALA A 112 1.79 -7.81 16.29
C ALA A 112 3.33 -7.69 16.31
N GLY A 113 4.05 -8.73 15.89
CA GLY A 113 5.52 -8.79 15.89
C GLY A 113 6.14 -9.04 17.27
N GLU A 114 5.34 -9.33 18.29
CA GLU A 114 5.78 -9.41 19.69
C GLU A 114 6.41 -10.78 20.02
N THR A 115 5.79 -11.87 19.56
CA THR A 115 6.23 -13.25 19.83
C THR A 115 7.20 -13.77 18.77
N SER A 116 7.94 -14.83 19.09
CA SER A 116 8.79 -15.54 18.11
C SER A 116 7.98 -16.05 16.92
N GLU A 117 6.78 -16.58 17.19
CA GLU A 117 5.83 -17.05 16.19
C GLU A 117 5.38 -15.91 15.27
N SER A 118 5.00 -14.76 15.84
CA SER A 118 4.60 -13.60 15.06
C SER A 118 5.72 -13.08 14.15
N LYS A 119 6.95 -13.02 14.66
CA LYS A 119 8.13 -12.63 13.85
C LYS A 119 8.39 -13.63 12.73
N HIS A 120 8.25 -14.93 13.01
CA HIS A 120 8.37 -15.97 12.00
C HIS A 120 7.28 -15.85 10.93
N PHE A 121 6.04 -15.63 11.35
CA PHE A 121 4.90 -15.40 10.47
C PHE A 121 5.14 -14.20 9.55
N LEU A 122 5.45 -13.03 10.10
CA LEU A 122 5.72 -11.81 9.33
C LEU A 122 6.88 -11.99 8.35
N LYS A 123 7.96 -12.68 8.76
CA LYS A 123 9.10 -12.98 7.88
C LYS A 123 8.72 -13.86 6.69
N ASN A 124 7.76 -14.77 6.87
CA ASN A 124 7.35 -15.74 5.85
C ASN A 124 5.94 -15.49 5.29
N ILE A 125 5.30 -14.36 5.58
CA ILE A 125 3.88 -14.09 5.25
C ILE A 125 3.57 -14.28 3.75
N ARG A 126 4.51 -13.91 2.88
CA ARG A 126 4.36 -14.13 1.43
C ARG A 126 4.30 -15.62 1.09
N LYS A 127 5.13 -16.46 1.73
CA LYS A 127 5.13 -17.91 1.51
C LYS A 127 3.81 -18.53 1.98
N TYR A 128 3.32 -18.11 3.14
CA TYR A 128 2.00 -18.54 3.62
C TYR A 128 0.91 -18.16 2.63
N ASN A 129 0.85 -16.89 2.20
CA ASN A 129 -0.15 -16.44 1.22
C ASN A 129 -0.03 -17.17 -0.12
N SER A 130 1.20 -17.43 -0.59
CA SER A 130 1.43 -18.19 -1.82
C SER A 130 1.02 -19.66 -1.70
N ALA A 131 1.16 -20.28 -0.52
CA ALA A 131 0.70 -21.64 -0.30
C ALA A 131 -0.83 -21.77 -0.45
N PHE A 132 -1.58 -20.71 -0.16
CA PHE A 132 -3.02 -20.63 -0.35
C PHE A 132 -3.44 -20.00 -1.69
N GLN A 133 -2.48 -19.68 -2.58
CA GLN A 133 -2.75 -19.16 -3.93
C GLN A 133 -3.03 -20.31 -4.91
N MET A 134 -3.91 -21.21 -4.52
CA MET A 134 -4.29 -22.37 -5.33
C MET A 134 -5.48 -22.02 -6.23
N THR A 135 -5.48 -22.55 -7.44
CA THR A 135 -6.62 -22.48 -8.35
C THR A 135 -6.95 -23.89 -8.82
N SER A 136 -8.15 -24.36 -8.49
CA SER A 136 -8.68 -25.64 -8.96
C SER A 136 -9.62 -25.41 -10.13
N PHE A 137 -9.60 -26.31 -11.12
CA PHE A 137 -10.55 -26.33 -12.23
C PHE A 137 -11.48 -27.53 -12.09
N GLY A 138 -12.78 -27.30 -12.24
CA GLY A 138 -13.73 -28.37 -12.53
C GLY A 138 -13.89 -28.50 -14.05
N ALA A 139 -13.81 -29.72 -14.56
CA ALA A 139 -14.13 -30.02 -15.96
C ALA A 139 -15.09 -31.20 -16.01
N THR A 140 -16.14 -31.10 -16.82
CA THR A 140 -17.02 -32.22 -17.12
C THR A 140 -16.38 -32.98 -18.28
N GLU A 141 -15.90 -34.21 -18.03
CA GLU A 141 -15.33 -35.04 -19.09
C GLU A 141 -16.41 -35.42 -20.10
N THR A 142 -16.20 -35.06 -21.36
CA THR A 142 -16.96 -35.62 -22.48
C THR A 142 -16.15 -36.74 -23.10
N PHE A 143 -16.52 -37.99 -22.83
CA PHE A 143 -15.98 -39.16 -23.50
C PHE A 143 -16.49 -39.20 -24.94
N ASN A 144 -15.60 -38.95 -25.91
CA ASN A 144 -15.82 -39.34 -27.30
C ASN A 144 -14.93 -40.56 -27.53
N ASP A 145 -15.54 -41.71 -27.84
CA ASP A 145 -15.01 -43.08 -27.76
C ASP A 145 -13.73 -43.42 -28.56
N GLU A 146 -12.96 -42.46 -29.08
CA GLU A 146 -11.75 -42.73 -29.86
C GLU A 146 -10.59 -41.74 -29.64
N PHE A 147 -10.69 -40.79 -28.70
CA PHE A 147 -9.61 -39.83 -28.48
C PHE A 147 -9.37 -39.51 -27.01
N MET A 148 -8.09 -39.46 -26.64
CA MET A 148 -7.60 -39.18 -25.28
C MET A 148 -8.20 -37.86 -24.77
N PRO A 149 -8.93 -37.84 -23.62
CA PRO A 149 -9.53 -36.61 -23.11
C PRO A 149 -8.40 -35.62 -22.79
N THR A 150 -8.30 -34.55 -23.57
CA THR A 150 -7.22 -33.57 -23.43
C THR A 150 -7.80 -32.24 -23.00
N PHE A 151 -7.85 -31.98 -21.70
CA PHE A 151 -8.11 -30.64 -21.19
C PHE A 151 -6.85 -29.79 -21.34
N LYS A 152 -6.89 -28.76 -22.20
CA LYS A 152 -5.76 -27.85 -22.45
C LYS A 152 -6.09 -26.45 -21.94
N CYS A 153 -5.39 -26.01 -20.90
CA CYS A 153 -5.39 -24.60 -20.46
C CYS A 153 -4.25 -23.85 -21.15
N GLN A 154 -4.55 -22.73 -21.80
CA GLN A 154 -3.55 -21.83 -22.39
C GLN A 154 -3.77 -20.39 -21.89
N GLY A 155 -2.70 -19.73 -21.45
CA GLY A 155 -2.72 -18.34 -21.00
C GLY A 155 -2.62 -18.17 -19.48
N GLN A 156 -2.78 -16.92 -19.03
CA GLN A 156 -2.72 -16.58 -17.60
C GLN A 156 -4.06 -16.86 -16.93
N ILE A 157 -4.01 -17.66 -15.87
CA ILE A 157 -5.17 -18.03 -15.08
C ILE A 157 -5.36 -17.02 -13.96
N TYR A 158 -6.59 -16.52 -13.83
CA TYR A 158 -6.99 -15.65 -12.73
C TYR A 158 -7.97 -16.39 -11.82
N HIS A 159 -7.68 -16.37 -10.51
CA HIS A 159 -8.57 -16.94 -9.51
C HIS A 159 -9.70 -15.95 -9.20
N ARG A 160 -10.96 -16.34 -9.47
CA ARG A 160 -12.12 -15.60 -8.96
C ARG A 160 -12.42 -16.14 -7.55
N ALA A 161 -12.00 -15.40 -6.52
CA ALA A 161 -12.30 -15.76 -5.14
C ALA A 161 -13.82 -15.73 -4.90
N GLY A 162 -14.41 -16.91 -4.67
CA GLY A 162 -15.80 -17.07 -4.26
C GLY A 162 -16.00 -16.84 -2.75
N SER A 163 -17.21 -17.10 -2.27
CA SER A 163 -17.50 -17.09 -0.82
C SER A 163 -16.63 -18.11 -0.07
N LEU A 164 -16.15 -17.75 1.12
CA LEU A 164 -15.43 -18.68 2.01
C LEU A 164 -16.33 -19.75 2.63
N LEU A 165 -17.64 -19.49 2.65
CA LEU A 165 -18.65 -20.41 3.16
C LEU A 165 -19.64 -20.77 2.03
N PRO A 166 -20.12 -22.02 1.98
CA PRO A 166 -21.18 -22.40 1.05
C PRO A 166 -22.46 -21.60 1.36
N LEU A 167 -23.29 -21.40 0.34
CA LEU A 167 -24.66 -20.93 0.58
C LEU A 167 -25.45 -22.01 1.34
N PRO A 168 -26.53 -21.63 2.05
CA PRO A 168 -27.39 -22.62 2.69
C PRO A 168 -27.89 -23.65 1.67
N ASN A 169 -27.68 -24.94 1.97
CA ASN A 169 -28.01 -26.09 1.11
C ASN A 169 -27.18 -26.24 -0.17
N GLU A 170 -26.04 -25.56 -0.32
CA GLU A 170 -25.08 -25.81 -1.39
C GLU A 170 -23.89 -26.65 -0.92
N GLU A 171 -23.36 -27.47 -1.82
CA GLU A 171 -22.12 -28.22 -1.59
C GLU A 171 -20.90 -27.29 -1.55
N HIS A 172 -19.86 -27.75 -0.87
CA HIS A 172 -18.61 -27.00 -0.72
C HIS A 172 -17.84 -27.01 -2.04
N GLN A 173 -17.51 -25.83 -2.57
CA GLN A 173 -16.77 -25.71 -3.83
C GLN A 173 -15.46 -24.92 -3.65
N PHE A 174 -14.47 -25.23 -4.50
CA PHE A 174 -13.19 -24.53 -4.57
C PHE A 174 -12.44 -24.53 -3.22
N LEU A 175 -12.10 -23.33 -2.70
CA LEU A 175 -11.41 -23.15 -1.42
C LEU A 175 -12.21 -23.68 -0.23
N GLN A 176 -13.54 -23.75 -0.32
CA GLN A 176 -14.39 -24.21 0.79
C GLN A 176 -14.07 -25.65 1.20
N ILE A 177 -13.66 -26.50 0.24
CA ILE A 177 -13.33 -27.92 0.48
C ILE A 177 -12.18 -28.06 1.50
N TYR A 178 -11.24 -27.12 1.53
CA TYR A 178 -10.10 -27.16 2.47
C TYR A 178 -10.48 -26.79 3.91
N PHE A 179 -11.52 -25.98 4.09
CA PHE A 179 -11.96 -25.50 5.41
C PHE A 179 -13.16 -26.27 5.95
N MET A 180 -13.99 -26.81 5.07
CA MET A 180 -15.28 -27.43 5.38
C MET A 180 -15.32 -28.93 5.05
N GLY A 181 -14.32 -29.46 4.33
CA GLY A 181 -14.27 -30.89 4.01
C GLY A 181 -14.11 -31.70 5.30
N ASP A 182 -15.00 -32.66 5.51
CA ASP A 182 -14.91 -33.62 6.61
C ASP A 182 -13.52 -34.27 6.62
N ALA A 183 -12.82 -34.15 7.75
CA ALA A 183 -11.53 -34.80 7.96
C ALA A 183 -11.60 -36.34 7.88
N ASP A 184 -12.82 -36.90 7.93
CA ASP A 184 -13.10 -38.33 8.03
C ASP A 184 -13.39 -39.02 6.69
N GLN A 185 -13.39 -38.30 5.56
CA GLN A 185 -13.53 -38.88 4.21
C GLN A 185 -12.20 -39.02 3.45
N ARG A 186 -11.07 -39.15 4.15
CA ARG A 186 -9.83 -39.60 3.53
C ARG A 186 -9.94 -41.10 3.21
N ILE A 187 -10.29 -41.36 1.97
CA ILE A 187 -10.29 -42.65 1.28
C ILE A 187 -9.01 -43.44 1.59
N GLU A 188 -9.20 -44.68 2.05
CA GLU A 188 -8.21 -45.78 2.09
C GLU A 188 -7.67 -46.13 0.69
#